data_AF-A0A349XUL7-F1
#
_entry.id   AF-A0A349XUL7-F1
#
_cell.length_a   1.000
_cell.length_b   1.000
_cell.length_c   1.000
_cell.angle_alpha   90.00
_cell.angle_beta   90.00
_cell.angle_gamma   90.00
#
_symmetry.space_group_name_H-M   'P 1'
#
loop_
_entity.id
_entity.type
_entity.pdbx_description
1 polymer ?
#
loop_
_entity_poly.entity_id
_entity_poly.type
_entity_poly.pdbx_seq_one_letter_code
_entity_poly.pdbx_strand_id
1 'polypeptide(L)'
;NVYNAATARLLSSRGASAICLPPELPMTSVERIVAQTPDVDFEIFAFGRLPLAISARCAHARAKGNIKDNCQFVCGDDPDGLPVRTLDRQSFLALNGVQTVSHTCQSLLGELQDLAAAGISRFRLSPQDCDMVAVAQIHHDVLAGRREAEDGLTRLGQIYPDVPFSNGFYHGQEGAALIARARNTAHGVNA
;
A
#
# COMPACT_ATOMS: atom_id res chain seq x y z
N ASN A 1 -5.40 8.25 12.49
CA ASN A 1 -4.12 7.53 12.26
C ASN A 1 -3.60 6.95 13.56
N VAL A 2 -3.05 5.73 13.53
CA VAL A 2 -2.52 5.00 14.69
C VAL A 2 -1.06 4.64 14.44
N TYR A 3 -0.12 5.32 15.09
CA TYR A 3 1.33 5.12 14.88
C TYR A 3 2.03 4.40 16.05
N ASN A 4 1.30 4.09 17.11
CA ASN A 4 1.86 3.47 18.30
C ASN A 4 0.78 2.71 19.07
N ALA A 5 1.24 1.78 19.92
CA ALA A 5 0.38 0.93 20.71
C ALA A 5 -0.46 1.71 21.74
N ALA A 6 0.05 2.83 22.27
CA ALA A 6 -0.70 3.66 23.22
C ALA A 6 -1.98 4.21 22.58
N THR A 7 -1.89 4.65 21.33
CA THR A 7 -3.05 5.12 20.55
C THR A 7 -3.98 3.96 20.21
N ALA A 8 -3.44 2.80 19.81
CA ALA A 8 -4.23 1.61 19.54
C ALA A 8 -5.05 1.17 20.77
N ARG A 9 -4.42 1.08 21.95
CA ARG A 9 -5.11 0.79 23.23
C ARG A 9 -6.18 1.81 23.58
N LEU A 10 -5.90 3.08 23.34
CA LEU A 10 -6.85 4.16 23.62
C LEU A 10 -8.10 4.08 22.72
N LEU A 11 -7.96 3.64 21.48
CA LEU A 11 -9.08 3.43 20.58
C LEU A 11 -9.83 2.14 20.92
N SER A 12 -9.09 1.08 21.24
CA SER A 12 -9.65 -0.20 21.68
C SER A 12 -10.50 -0.05 22.95
N SER A 13 -10.01 0.70 23.94
CA SER A 13 -10.79 1.00 25.16
C SER A 13 -12.05 1.85 24.91
N ARG A 14 -12.17 2.44 23.71
CA ARG A 14 -13.37 3.14 23.22
C ARG A 14 -14.20 2.31 22.24
N GLY A 15 -13.92 1.02 22.11
CA GLY A 15 -14.72 0.08 21.31
C GLY A 15 -14.20 -0.17 19.90
N ALA A 16 -13.01 0.32 19.52
CA ALA A 16 -12.41 -0.06 18.24
C ALA A 16 -11.97 -1.54 18.29
N SER A 17 -12.60 -2.38 17.46
CA SER A 17 -12.25 -3.80 17.33
C SER A 17 -11.26 -4.07 16.21
N ALA A 18 -11.12 -3.15 15.25
CA ALA A 18 -10.19 -3.25 14.13
C ALA A 18 -9.56 -1.89 13.81
N ILE A 19 -8.29 -1.89 13.43
CA ILE A 19 -7.53 -0.68 13.10
C ILE A 19 -6.73 -0.89 11.80
N CYS A 20 -6.98 -0.04 10.80
CA CYS A 20 -6.09 0.09 9.65
C CYS A 20 -4.88 0.94 10.03
N LEU A 21 -3.69 0.34 9.94
CA LEU A 21 -2.44 1.03 10.23
C LEU A 21 -2.03 1.93 9.05
N PRO A 22 -1.39 3.08 9.33
CA PRO A 22 -0.82 3.94 8.29
C PRO A 22 0.23 3.17 7.46
N PRO A 23 0.20 3.29 6.11
CA PRO A 23 1.09 2.52 5.23
C PRO A 23 2.58 2.89 5.34
N GLU A 24 2.90 4.06 5.92
CA GLU A 24 4.26 4.53 6.15
C GLU A 24 4.96 3.90 7.36
N LEU A 25 4.26 3.07 8.14
CA LEU A 25 4.85 2.39 9.29
C LEU A 25 5.79 1.26 8.83
N PRO A 26 7.04 1.21 9.33
CA PRO A 26 7.91 0.07 9.11
C PRO A 26 7.42 -1.15 9.89
N MET A 27 7.80 -2.34 9.40
CA MET A 27 7.37 -3.61 9.97
C MET A 27 7.67 -3.72 11.47
N THR A 28 8.85 -3.24 11.89
CA THR A 28 9.25 -3.21 13.30
C THR A 28 8.32 -2.39 14.20
N SER A 29 7.64 -1.38 13.66
CA SER A 29 6.63 -0.61 14.39
C SER A 29 5.29 -1.33 14.41
N VAL A 30 4.91 -1.96 13.28
CA VAL A 30 3.70 -2.79 13.17
C VAL A 30 3.73 -3.91 14.21
N GLU A 31 4.82 -4.68 14.27
CA GLU A 31 4.99 -5.78 15.25
C GLU A 31 4.83 -5.30 16.69
N ARG A 32 5.43 -4.15 17.03
CA ARG A 32 5.33 -3.57 18.38
C ARG A 32 3.90 -3.13 18.71
N ILE A 33 3.16 -2.61 17.74
CA ILE A 33 1.76 -2.23 17.93
C ILE A 33 0.95 -3.50 18.20
N VAL A 34 1.00 -4.47 17.30
CA VAL A 34 0.23 -5.72 17.40
C VAL A 34 0.52 -6.44 18.72
N ALA A 35 1.79 -6.64 19.07
CA ALA A 35 2.19 -7.33 20.29
C ALA A 35 1.69 -6.64 21.58
N GLN A 36 1.48 -5.32 21.57
CA GLN A 36 1.03 -4.55 22.73
C GLN A 36 -0.48 -4.28 22.73
N THR A 37 -1.21 -4.80 21.75
CA THR A 37 -2.67 -4.72 21.62
C THR A 37 -3.23 -6.00 21.00
N PRO A 38 -3.12 -7.15 21.70
CA PRO A 38 -3.52 -8.46 21.15
C PRO A 38 -5.03 -8.59 20.90
N ASP A 39 -5.86 -7.76 21.56
CA ASP A 39 -7.33 -7.81 21.46
C ASP A 39 -7.89 -6.98 20.27
N VAL A 40 -7.04 -6.52 19.36
CA VAL A 40 -7.42 -5.66 18.23
C VAL A 40 -7.01 -6.31 16.90
N ASP A 41 -7.95 -6.38 15.96
CA ASP A 41 -7.65 -6.75 14.57
C ASP A 41 -6.86 -5.63 13.87
N PHE A 42 -5.82 -5.98 13.13
CA PHE A 42 -5.06 -5.01 12.34
C PHE A 42 -5.21 -5.23 10.84
N GLU A 43 -5.37 -4.12 10.12
CA GLU A 43 -5.39 -4.07 8.67
C GLU A 43 -4.17 -3.31 8.14
N ILE A 44 -3.54 -3.84 7.10
CA ILE A 44 -2.43 -3.21 6.38
C ILE A 44 -2.83 -2.91 4.94
N PHE A 45 -2.42 -1.75 4.42
CA PHE A 45 -2.52 -1.41 3.01
C PHE A 45 -1.52 -2.24 2.20
N ALA A 46 -1.96 -3.29 1.55
CA ALA A 46 -1.09 -4.26 0.88
C ALA A 46 -0.81 -3.90 -0.59
N PHE A 47 -1.77 -3.25 -1.26
CA PHE A 47 -1.67 -2.94 -2.70
C PHE A 47 -2.30 -1.59 -3.07
N GLY A 48 -1.62 -0.83 -3.92
CA GLY A 48 -2.15 0.38 -4.57
C GLY A 48 -1.24 1.60 -4.44
N ARG A 49 -1.58 2.68 -5.15
CA ARG A 49 -0.89 3.98 -4.97
C ARG A 49 -1.12 4.50 -3.54
N LEU A 50 -0.04 4.88 -2.88
CA LEU A 50 -0.03 5.30 -1.49
C LEU A 50 -0.69 6.68 -1.34
N PRO A 51 -1.64 6.87 -0.41
CA PRO A 51 -2.18 8.19 -0.11
C PRO A 51 -1.15 9.01 0.68
N LEU A 52 -0.62 10.07 0.07
CA LEU A 52 0.45 10.88 0.68
C LEU A 52 -0.06 12.19 1.27
N ALA A 53 -1.05 12.81 0.63
CA ALA A 53 -1.66 14.04 1.13
C ALA A 53 -3.11 14.16 0.68
N ILE A 54 -3.88 14.94 1.45
CA ILE A 54 -5.23 15.38 1.10
C ILE A 54 -5.30 16.90 1.23
N SER A 55 -6.00 17.55 0.31
CA SER A 55 -6.15 19.01 0.31
C SER A 55 -7.62 19.42 0.22
N ALA A 56 -7.97 20.52 0.90
CA ALA A 56 -9.27 21.17 0.73
C ALA A 56 -9.45 21.75 -0.69
N ARG A 57 -8.37 21.91 -1.47
CA ARG A 57 -8.40 22.33 -2.88
C ARG A 57 -8.07 21.14 -3.78
N CYS A 58 -8.87 20.93 -4.81
CA CYS A 58 -8.65 19.86 -5.79
C CYS A 58 -7.63 20.30 -6.85
N ALA A 59 -6.38 19.89 -6.69
CA ALA A 59 -5.32 20.20 -7.66
C ALA A 59 -5.62 19.57 -9.04
N HIS A 60 -6.27 18.42 -9.05
CA HIS A 60 -6.72 17.75 -10.27
C HIS A 60 -7.73 18.63 -11.04
N ALA A 61 -8.79 19.09 -10.38
CA ALA A 61 -9.78 19.98 -10.99
C ALA A 61 -9.12 21.25 -11.53
N ARG A 62 -8.21 21.86 -10.74
CA ARG A 62 -7.50 23.07 -11.15
C ARG A 62 -6.62 22.83 -12.38
N ALA A 63 -5.95 21.68 -12.48
CA ALA A 63 -5.16 21.33 -13.65
C ALA A 63 -6.01 21.20 -14.92
N LYS A 64 -7.29 20.85 -14.78
CA LYS A 64 -8.28 20.77 -15.86
C LYS A 64 -9.10 22.05 -16.05
N GLY A 65 -8.70 23.16 -15.42
CA GLY A 65 -9.37 24.46 -15.55
C GLY A 65 -10.64 24.64 -14.69
N ASN A 66 -10.96 23.67 -13.84
CA ASN A 66 -12.13 23.70 -12.96
C ASN A 66 -11.77 24.14 -11.53
N ILE A 67 -12.79 24.54 -10.76
CA ILE A 67 -12.68 24.70 -9.32
C ILE A 67 -13.28 23.48 -8.62
N LYS A 68 -12.85 23.20 -7.39
CA LYS A 68 -13.31 22.01 -6.64
C LYS A 68 -14.84 21.97 -6.53
N ASP A 69 -15.48 23.09 -6.25
CA ASP A 69 -16.92 23.13 -5.96
C ASP A 69 -17.80 22.96 -7.22
N ASN A 70 -17.21 23.09 -8.41
CA ASN A 70 -17.84 22.77 -9.69
C ASN A 70 -16.88 21.95 -10.56
N CYS A 71 -16.30 20.89 -10.00
CA CYS A 71 -15.27 20.10 -10.67
C CYS A 71 -15.81 19.16 -11.75
N GLN A 72 -17.12 18.93 -11.77
CA GLN A 72 -17.83 18.04 -12.70
C GLN A 72 -17.28 16.59 -12.70
N PHE A 73 -16.71 16.14 -11.58
CA PHE A 73 -16.07 14.83 -11.47
C PHE A 73 -14.98 14.58 -12.53
N VAL A 74 -14.31 15.65 -13.01
CA VAL A 74 -13.29 15.59 -14.07
C VAL A 74 -12.12 14.64 -13.77
N CYS A 75 -11.91 14.28 -12.50
CA CYS A 75 -10.92 13.26 -12.15
C CYS A 75 -11.24 11.87 -12.70
N GLY A 76 -12.49 11.59 -13.09
CA GLY A 76 -12.87 10.35 -13.76
C GLY A 76 -12.26 10.18 -15.14
N ASP A 77 -11.76 11.26 -15.76
CA ASP A 77 -11.07 11.22 -17.06
C ASP A 77 -9.67 10.58 -16.94
N ASP A 78 -9.11 10.52 -15.73
CA ASP A 78 -7.81 9.92 -15.44
C ASP A 78 -8.01 8.81 -14.37
N PRO A 79 -8.45 7.60 -14.77
CA PRO A 79 -8.90 6.54 -13.85
C PRO A 79 -7.82 6.05 -12.87
N ASP A 80 -6.54 6.15 -13.27
CA ASP A 80 -5.39 5.82 -12.41
C ASP A 80 -4.71 7.07 -11.80
N GLY A 81 -5.41 8.21 -11.84
CA GLY A 81 -4.93 9.50 -11.40
C GLY A 81 -4.13 10.26 -12.46
N LEU A 82 -4.15 11.59 -12.35
CA LEU A 82 -3.45 12.49 -13.27
C LEU A 82 -1.93 12.51 -12.93
N PRO A 83 -1.03 12.06 -13.81
CA PRO A 83 0.40 12.00 -13.52
C PRO A 83 1.02 13.38 -13.31
N VAL A 84 1.85 13.50 -12.29
CA VAL A 84 2.64 14.71 -11.98
C VAL A 84 4.11 14.40 -12.16
N ARG A 85 4.79 15.25 -12.93
CA ARG A 85 6.22 15.16 -13.20
C ARG A 85 6.97 16.31 -12.55
N THR A 86 8.22 16.05 -12.19
CA THR A 86 9.17 17.10 -11.78
C THR A 86 9.51 18.01 -12.96
N LEU A 87 10.24 19.11 -12.71
CA LEU A 87 10.76 19.97 -13.77
C LEU A 87 11.72 19.22 -14.71
N ASP A 88 12.44 18.24 -14.17
CA ASP A 88 13.31 17.33 -14.91
C ASP A 88 12.54 16.18 -15.59
N ARG A 89 11.21 16.29 -15.65
CA ARG A 89 10.27 15.35 -16.29
C ARG A 89 10.26 13.94 -15.68
N GLN A 90 10.76 13.79 -14.46
CA GLN A 90 10.69 12.52 -13.74
C GLN A 90 9.28 12.29 -13.21
N SER A 91 8.75 11.08 -13.37
CA SER A 91 7.48 10.69 -12.76
C SER A 91 7.61 10.72 -11.24
N PHE A 92 6.71 11.43 -10.56
CA PHE A 92 6.85 11.69 -9.12
C PHE A 92 5.61 11.31 -8.33
N LEU A 93 4.45 11.85 -8.72
CA LEU A 93 3.18 11.67 -8.01
C LEU A 93 2.03 11.50 -9.00
N ALA A 94 0.83 11.19 -8.49
CA ALA A 94 -0.41 11.32 -9.24
C ALA A 94 -1.45 12.09 -8.42
N LEU A 95 -2.32 12.84 -9.10
CA LEU A 95 -3.45 13.52 -8.49
C LEU A 95 -4.72 12.68 -8.68
N ASN A 96 -5.35 12.28 -7.59
CA ASN A 96 -6.63 11.59 -7.59
C ASN A 96 -7.66 12.48 -6.89
N GLY A 97 -8.23 13.42 -7.65
CA GLY A 97 -9.11 14.46 -7.11
C GLY A 97 -8.41 15.34 -6.06
N VAL A 98 -8.88 15.24 -4.81
CA VAL A 98 -8.33 15.98 -3.66
C VAL A 98 -7.12 15.30 -3.01
N GLN A 99 -6.81 14.08 -3.43
CA GLN A 99 -5.69 13.30 -2.90
C GLN A 99 -4.48 13.42 -3.83
N THR A 100 -3.33 13.57 -3.21
CA THR A 100 -2.04 13.33 -3.85
C THR A 100 -1.58 11.95 -3.46
N VAL A 101 -1.32 11.10 -4.45
CA VAL A 101 -0.88 9.72 -4.26
C VAL A 101 0.49 9.49 -4.88
N SER A 102 1.17 8.42 -4.47
CA SER A 102 2.47 8.05 -5.04
C SER A 102 2.41 7.75 -6.54
N HIS A 103 3.52 8.00 -7.22
CA HIS A 103 3.69 7.48 -8.59
C HIS A 103 3.88 5.95 -8.60
N THR A 104 4.61 5.40 -7.62
CA THR A 104 4.74 3.95 -7.46
C THR A 104 3.45 3.36 -6.91
N CYS A 105 3.25 2.07 -7.12
CA CYS A 105 2.21 1.29 -6.46
C CYS A 105 2.85 0.47 -5.34
N GLN A 106 2.33 0.56 -4.12
CA GLN A 106 2.77 -0.36 -3.06
C GLN A 106 2.33 -1.77 -3.43
N SER A 107 3.22 -2.74 -3.26
CA SER A 107 2.89 -4.16 -3.31
C SER A 107 3.66 -4.86 -2.19
N LEU A 108 2.94 -5.34 -1.18
CA LEU A 108 3.49 -6.12 -0.08
C LEU A 108 3.32 -7.63 -0.29
N LEU A 109 3.16 -8.06 -1.55
CA LEU A 109 2.89 -9.46 -1.89
C LEU A 109 4.01 -10.39 -1.40
N GLY A 110 5.27 -9.93 -1.43
CA GLY A 110 6.44 -10.66 -0.95
C GLY A 110 6.49 -10.82 0.57
N GLU A 111 5.80 -9.95 1.28
CA GLU A 111 5.83 -9.77 2.73
C GLU A 111 4.54 -10.27 3.40
N LEU A 112 3.54 -10.72 2.63
CA LEU A 112 2.22 -11.12 3.17
C LEU A 112 2.31 -12.19 4.25
N GLN A 113 3.17 -13.20 4.08
CA GLN A 113 3.33 -14.27 5.06
C GLN A 113 3.98 -13.76 6.36
N ASP A 114 4.95 -12.86 6.26
CA ASP A 114 5.63 -12.26 7.41
C ASP A 114 4.64 -11.36 8.19
N LEU A 115 3.81 -10.59 7.48
CA LEU A 115 2.73 -9.78 8.06
C LEU A 115 1.66 -10.63 8.74
N ALA A 116 1.23 -11.72 8.10
CA ALA A 116 0.25 -12.65 8.68
C ALA A 116 0.80 -13.31 9.95
N ALA A 117 2.07 -13.74 9.93
CA ALA A 117 2.75 -14.31 11.09
C ALA A 117 2.89 -13.31 12.25
N ALA A 118 2.99 -12.01 11.95
CA ALA A 118 3.02 -10.94 12.95
C ALA A 118 1.64 -10.58 13.53
N GLY A 119 0.56 -11.25 13.11
CA GLY A 119 -0.79 -11.05 13.64
C GLY A 119 -1.65 -10.07 12.84
N ILE A 120 -1.25 -9.70 11.63
CA ILE A 120 -2.11 -8.93 10.73
C ILE A 120 -3.19 -9.85 10.15
N SER A 121 -4.46 -9.50 10.37
CA SER A 121 -5.61 -10.31 9.95
C SER A 121 -6.28 -9.81 8.67
N ARG A 122 -5.98 -8.58 8.23
CA ARG A 122 -6.64 -7.95 7.08
C ARG A 122 -5.64 -7.25 6.16
N PHE A 123 -5.82 -7.44 4.86
CA PHE A 123 -4.98 -6.87 3.81
C PHE A 123 -5.83 -6.07 2.84
N ARG A 124 -5.65 -4.74 2.85
CA ARG A 124 -6.42 -3.81 2.05
C ARG A 124 -5.79 -3.63 0.67
N LEU A 125 -6.61 -3.77 -0.36
CA LEU A 125 -6.26 -3.49 -1.74
C LEU A 125 -6.97 -2.21 -2.18
N SER A 126 -6.23 -1.20 -2.61
CA SER A 126 -6.79 0.00 -3.22
C SER A 126 -6.90 -0.19 -4.72
N PRO A 127 -8.10 -0.03 -5.32
CA PRO A 127 -8.30 -0.18 -6.76
C PRO A 127 -7.33 0.70 -7.58
N GLN A 128 -6.73 0.10 -8.61
CA GLN A 128 -6.01 0.78 -9.68
C GLN A 128 -6.74 0.49 -11.00
N ASP A 129 -6.39 1.20 -12.08
CA ASP A 129 -6.96 0.95 -13.40
C ASP A 129 -6.36 -0.32 -14.05
N CYS A 130 -6.76 -1.48 -13.51
CA CYS A 130 -6.35 -2.80 -13.97
C CYS A 130 -7.37 -3.87 -13.53
N ASP A 131 -7.12 -5.14 -13.85
CA ASP A 131 -7.96 -6.25 -13.39
C ASP A 131 -7.81 -6.49 -11.89
N MET A 132 -8.57 -5.74 -11.09
CA MET A 132 -8.56 -5.84 -9.64
C MET A 132 -9.09 -7.18 -9.11
N VAL A 133 -9.86 -7.93 -9.90
CA VAL A 133 -10.28 -9.29 -9.52
C VAL A 133 -9.08 -10.22 -9.56
N ALA A 134 -8.28 -10.16 -10.63
CA ALA A 134 -7.04 -10.91 -10.73
C ALA A 134 -6.03 -10.50 -9.64
N VAL A 135 -5.90 -9.20 -9.34
CA VAL A 135 -5.07 -8.72 -8.22
C VAL A 135 -5.51 -9.36 -6.90
N ALA A 136 -6.80 -9.34 -6.58
CA ALA A 136 -7.33 -9.92 -5.35
C ALA A 136 -7.10 -11.44 -5.27
N GLN A 137 -7.29 -12.16 -6.38
CA GLN A 137 -7.04 -13.60 -6.46
C GLN A 137 -5.56 -13.94 -6.22
N ILE A 138 -4.63 -13.17 -6.80
CA ILE A 138 -3.19 -13.36 -6.58
C ILE A 138 -2.82 -13.18 -5.10
N HIS A 139 -3.31 -12.11 -4.47
CA HIS A 139 -3.06 -11.88 -3.03
C HIS A 139 -3.64 -13.00 -2.17
N HIS A 140 -4.85 -13.45 -2.50
CA HIS A 140 -5.50 -14.54 -1.80
C HIS A 140 -4.76 -15.88 -1.96
N ASP A 141 -4.30 -16.20 -3.18
CA ASP A 141 -3.52 -17.42 -3.45
C ASP A 141 -2.17 -17.42 -2.73
N VAL A 142 -1.48 -16.28 -2.69
CA VAL A 142 -0.22 -16.14 -1.94
C VAL A 142 -0.45 -16.30 -0.45
N LEU A 143 -1.47 -15.64 0.13
CA LEU A 143 -1.83 -15.81 1.54
C LEU A 143 -2.19 -17.25 1.90
N ALA A 144 -2.89 -17.94 1.01
CA ALA A 144 -3.28 -19.33 1.18
C ALA A 144 -2.17 -20.35 0.86
N GLY A 145 -0.97 -19.90 0.48
CA GLY A 145 0.14 -20.77 0.12
C GLY A 145 -0.07 -21.58 -1.16
N ARG A 146 -1.03 -21.19 -2.02
CA ARG A 146 -1.28 -21.82 -3.33
C ARG A 146 -0.41 -21.26 -4.44
N ARG A 147 0.26 -20.12 -4.19
CA ARG A 147 1.15 -19.44 -5.12
C ARG A 147 2.35 -18.86 -4.39
N GLU A 148 3.52 -19.01 -5.00
CA GLU A 148 4.73 -18.33 -4.55
C GLU A 148 4.65 -16.82 -4.81
N ALA A 149 5.14 -16.01 -3.88
CA ALA A 149 5.06 -14.56 -3.99
C ALA A 149 5.81 -14.01 -5.23
N GLU A 150 6.92 -14.63 -5.63
CA GLU A 150 7.71 -14.23 -6.82
C GLU A 150 6.90 -14.40 -8.12
N ASP A 151 6.19 -15.52 -8.25
CA ASP A 151 5.29 -15.78 -9.38
C ASP A 151 4.09 -14.81 -9.35
N GLY A 152 3.53 -14.58 -8.15
CA GLY A 152 2.46 -13.60 -7.97
C GLY A 152 2.88 -12.17 -8.37
N LEU A 153 4.07 -11.72 -7.98
CA LEU A 153 4.62 -10.41 -8.35
C LEU A 153 4.83 -10.29 -9.87
N THR A 154 5.36 -11.35 -10.50
CA THR A 154 5.50 -11.42 -11.95
C THR A 154 4.15 -11.25 -12.65
N ARG A 155 3.12 -11.93 -12.15
CA ARG A 155 1.76 -11.83 -12.70
C ARG A 155 1.14 -10.46 -12.45
N LEU A 156 1.34 -9.86 -11.27
CA LEU A 156 0.90 -8.49 -11.00
C LEU A 156 1.51 -7.49 -11.98
N GLY A 157 2.80 -7.63 -12.30
CA GLY A 157 3.48 -6.78 -13.30
C GLY A 157 2.91 -6.94 -14.72
N GLN A 158 2.28 -8.07 -15.05
CA GLN A 158 1.59 -8.24 -16.32
C GLN A 158 0.19 -7.59 -16.33
N ILE A 159 -0.49 -7.60 -15.18
CA ILE A 159 -1.83 -7.01 -15.02
C ILE A 159 -1.75 -5.47 -14.92
N TYR A 160 -0.66 -4.95 -14.36
CA TYR A 160 -0.46 -3.53 -14.13
C TYR A 160 0.98 -3.11 -14.51
N PRO A 161 1.28 -3.06 -15.83
CA PRO A 161 2.67 -2.98 -16.33
C PRO A 161 3.30 -1.58 -16.28
N ASP A 162 2.49 -0.53 -16.31
CA ASP A 162 2.98 0.84 -16.53
C ASP A 162 3.41 1.56 -15.24
N VAL A 163 3.25 0.90 -14.09
CA VAL A 163 3.44 1.52 -12.78
C VAL A 163 4.45 0.71 -11.95
N PRO A 164 5.57 1.31 -11.53
CA PRO A 164 6.57 0.60 -10.75
C PRO A 164 6.03 0.22 -9.37
N PHE A 165 6.36 -0.98 -8.91
CA PHE A 165 6.06 -1.41 -7.55
C PHE A 165 7.06 -0.87 -6.51
N SER A 166 6.61 -0.80 -5.26
CA SER A 166 7.38 -0.34 -4.11
C SER A 166 6.96 -1.06 -2.83
N ASN A 167 7.88 -1.20 -1.89
CA ASN A 167 7.66 -1.77 -0.55
C ASN A 167 8.57 -1.11 0.51
N GLY A 168 9.20 0.02 0.19
CA GLY A 168 10.26 0.60 1.03
C GLY A 168 9.82 0.96 2.45
N PHE A 169 8.58 1.44 2.65
CA PHE A 169 8.10 1.76 4.00
C PHE A 169 8.09 0.55 4.93
N TYR A 170 7.66 -0.62 4.45
CA TYR A 170 7.70 -1.87 5.23
C TYR A 170 9.12 -2.14 5.77
N HIS A 171 10.14 -1.87 4.96
CA HIS A 171 11.56 -2.04 5.29
C HIS A 171 12.20 -0.83 6.00
N GLY A 172 11.43 0.20 6.34
CA GLY A 172 11.94 1.44 6.94
C GLY A 172 12.84 2.27 6.02
N GLN A 173 12.66 2.11 4.70
CA GLN A 173 13.32 2.88 3.65
C GLN A 173 12.33 3.88 3.02
N GLU A 174 12.76 4.64 2.00
CA GLU A 174 11.89 5.54 1.26
C GLU A 174 10.70 4.78 0.66
N GLY A 175 9.48 5.31 0.83
CA GLY A 175 8.25 4.61 0.38
C GLY A 175 8.21 4.31 -1.12
N ALA A 176 8.95 5.04 -1.96
CA ALA A 176 9.06 4.80 -3.40
C ALA A 176 10.08 3.71 -3.77
N ALA A 177 10.89 3.23 -2.82
CA ALA A 177 11.88 2.20 -3.07
C ALA A 177 11.24 0.81 -3.21
N LEU A 178 11.86 -0.03 -4.03
CA LEU A 178 11.59 -1.46 -4.10
C LEU A 178 12.81 -2.19 -3.51
N ILE A 179 12.59 -2.89 -2.40
CA ILE A 179 13.59 -3.64 -1.67
C ILE A 179 13.43 -5.12 -2.01
N ALA A 180 14.46 -5.69 -2.63
CA ALA A 180 14.48 -7.11 -2.96
C ALA A 180 14.61 -7.94 -1.67
N ARG A 181 13.83 -9.02 -1.56
CA ARG A 181 13.98 -9.99 -0.48
C ARG A 181 15.34 -10.66 -0.62
N ALA A 182 16.16 -10.62 0.43
CA ALA A 182 17.40 -11.38 0.45
C ALA A 182 17.06 -12.87 0.31
N ARG A 183 17.56 -13.53 -0.74
CA ARG A 183 17.44 -14.98 -0.88
C ARG A 183 18.23 -15.59 0.27
N ASN A 184 17.55 -16.22 1.22
CA ASN A 184 18.20 -17.14 2.15
C ASN A 184 18.76 -18.29 1.31
N THR A 185 20.04 -18.20 0.92
CA THR A 185 20.81 -19.39 0.58
C THR A 185 20.89 -20.20 1.86
N ALA A 186 20.03 -21.20 1.97
CA ALA A 186 20.19 -22.25 2.97
C ALA A 186 21.60 -22.82 2.79
N HIS A 187 22.53 -22.39 3.64
CA HIS A 187 23.76 -23.12 3.87
C HIS A 187 23.32 -24.42 4.52
N GLY A 188 23.16 -25.45 3.69
CA GLY A 188 23.08 -26.82 4.13
C GLY A 188 24.34 -27.11 4.94
N VAL A 189 24.20 -27.11 6.26
CA VAL A 189 25.12 -27.77 7.16
C VAL A 189 24.92 -29.27 6.90
N ASN A 190 25.75 -29.82 6.01
CA ASN A 190 25.94 -31.26 5.93
C ASN A 190 27.17 -31.62 6.77
N ALA A 191 26.88 -32.44 7.79
CA ALA A 191 27.71 -33.48 8.42
C ALA A 191 29.16 -33.16 8.81
#